data_AF-A0A7W3T7X3-F1
#
_entry.id   AF-A0A7W3T7X3-F1
#
_cell.length_a   1.000
_cell.length_b   1.000
_cell.length_c   1.000
_cell.angle_alpha   90.00
_cell.angle_beta   90.00
_cell.angle_gamma   90.00
#
_symmetry.space_group_name_H-M   'P 1'
#
loop_
_entity.id
_entity.type
_entity.pdbx_description
1 polymer ?
#
loop_
_entity_poly.entity_id
_entity_poly.type
_entity_poly.pdbx_seq_one_letter_code
_entity_poly.pdbx_strand_id
1 'polypeptide(L)'
;MEMSSDPAPGDPDRIERLGNELDEFAEDVFTALGKVRAMGEEGALASFVGESAEAYRDRFDKLPPDLDKLHTSYDLAAQALLTYAPKLREAQGDADRALNRAIEAREELSTAQSWLERATSTLEDATEAAEPPDEGEVAAEVRRALTDAERDKGDAETAVTDAREKLDLAIALA
;
A
#
# COMPACT_ATOMS: atom_id res chain seq x y z
N MET A 1 -18.85 -5.75 -8.45
CA MET A 1 -18.08 -4.51 -8.20
C MET A 1 -16.65 -4.82 -8.58
N GLU A 2 -16.10 -4.08 -9.54
CA GLU A 2 -14.71 -4.20 -9.98
C GLU A 2 -13.76 -3.74 -8.87
N MET A 3 -12.79 -4.56 -8.49
CA MET A 3 -11.68 -4.24 -7.58
C MET A 3 -10.62 -3.37 -8.31
N SER A 4 -11.03 -2.33 -9.05
CA SER A 4 -10.18 -1.68 -10.06
C SER A 4 -9.51 -0.36 -9.65
N SER A 5 -9.43 -0.03 -8.36
CA SER A 5 -8.56 1.06 -7.93
C SER A 5 -7.52 0.46 -7.02
N ASP A 6 -6.30 0.33 -7.52
CA ASP A 6 -5.12 0.30 -6.66
C ASP A 6 -5.34 1.33 -5.54
N PRO A 7 -5.44 0.88 -4.27
CA PRO A 7 -5.80 1.76 -3.16
C PRO A 7 -4.64 2.68 -2.77
N ALA A 8 -3.43 2.44 -3.27
CA ALA A 8 -2.24 3.28 -3.05
C ALA A 8 -1.58 3.67 -4.38
N PRO A 9 -2.25 4.45 -5.24
CA PRO A 9 -1.72 4.79 -6.56
C PRO A 9 -0.49 5.70 -6.46
N GLY A 10 0.50 5.48 -7.33
CA GLY A 10 1.67 6.35 -7.46
C GLY A 10 2.96 5.61 -7.80
N ASP A 11 4.05 6.37 -7.98
CA ASP A 11 5.39 5.84 -8.23
C ASP A 11 6.36 6.43 -7.18
N PRO A 12 6.60 5.73 -6.06
CA PRO A 12 7.48 6.21 -5.00
C PRO A 12 8.92 6.41 -5.49
N ASP A 13 9.39 5.64 -6.48
CA ASP A 13 10.73 5.79 -7.03
C ASP A 13 10.82 7.08 -7.86
N ARG A 14 9.77 7.46 -8.58
CA ARG A 14 9.70 8.75 -9.28
C ARG A 14 9.68 9.92 -8.31
N ILE A 15 8.98 9.79 -7.19
CA ILE A 15 8.94 10.82 -6.14
C ILE A 15 10.31 10.96 -5.49
N GLU A 16 10.98 9.85 -5.19
CA GLU A 16 12.33 9.82 -4.63
C GLU A 16 13.35 10.43 -5.59
N ARG A 17 13.31 10.07 -6.88
CA ARG A 17 14.15 10.69 -7.91
C ARG A 17 13.96 12.20 -7.97
N LEU A 18 12.70 12.68 -8.00
CA LEU A 18 12.42 14.11 -7.99
C LEU A 18 12.94 14.77 -6.71
N GLY A 19 12.76 14.13 -5.55
CA GLY A 19 13.31 14.60 -4.28
C GLY A 19 14.83 14.81 -4.35
N ASN A 20 15.56 13.82 -4.86
CA ASN A 20 17.02 13.90 -5.04
C ASN A 20 17.43 14.98 -6.05
N GLU A 21 16.71 15.13 -7.18
CA GLU A 21 16.98 16.18 -8.16
C GLU A 21 16.82 17.59 -7.56
N LEU A 22 15.81 17.79 -6.71
CA LEU A 22 15.61 19.08 -6.03
C LEU A 22 16.66 19.31 -4.92
N ASP A 23 17.10 18.26 -4.25
CA ASP A 23 18.16 18.30 -3.24
C ASP A 23 19.51 18.72 -3.86
N GLU A 24 19.92 18.06 -4.94
CA GLU A 24 21.13 18.40 -5.70
C GLU A 24 21.07 19.85 -6.20
N PHE A 25 19.92 20.28 -6.72
CA PHE A 25 19.72 21.66 -7.14
C PHE A 25 19.84 22.65 -5.96
N ALA A 26 19.32 22.32 -4.78
CA ALA A 26 19.46 23.15 -3.60
C ALA A 26 20.94 23.26 -3.17
N GLU A 27 21.69 22.14 -3.14
CA GLU A 27 23.12 22.14 -2.83
C GLU A 27 23.94 22.98 -3.82
N ASP A 28 23.62 22.91 -5.11
CA ASP A 28 24.23 23.75 -6.15
C ASP A 28 23.98 25.23 -5.91
N VAL A 29 22.74 25.61 -5.55
CA VAL A 29 22.37 26.99 -5.21
C VAL A 29 23.08 27.46 -3.95
N PHE A 30 23.19 26.60 -2.93
CA PHE A 30 23.93 26.91 -1.70
C PHE A 30 25.42 27.14 -1.99
N THR A 31 26.01 26.30 -2.83
CA THR A 31 27.40 26.45 -3.29
C THR A 31 27.59 27.75 -4.07
N ALA A 32 26.66 28.08 -4.98
CA ALA A 32 26.70 29.34 -5.74
C ALA A 32 26.57 30.56 -4.81
N LEU A 33 25.66 30.52 -3.84
CA LEU A 33 25.48 31.55 -2.82
C LEU A 33 26.77 31.79 -2.02
N GLY A 34 27.46 30.71 -1.62
CA GLY A 34 28.76 30.80 -0.96
C GLY A 34 29.81 31.53 -1.82
N LYS A 35 29.90 31.20 -3.11
CA LYS A 35 30.80 31.87 -4.06
C LYS A 35 30.46 33.35 -4.24
N VAL A 36 29.17 33.69 -4.34
CA VAL A 36 28.71 35.09 -4.46
C VAL A 36 29.06 35.88 -3.20
N ARG A 37 28.82 35.33 -2.00
CA ARG A 37 29.18 35.99 -0.74
C ARG A 37 30.69 36.24 -0.65
N ALA A 38 31.52 35.25 -0.98
CA ALA A 38 32.98 35.40 -1.00
C ALA A 38 33.46 36.51 -1.96
N MET A 39 32.91 36.59 -3.17
CA MET A 39 33.24 37.67 -4.12
C MET A 39 32.90 39.08 -3.58
N GLY A 40 31.84 39.20 -2.78
CA GLY A 40 31.50 40.44 -2.12
C GLY A 40 32.50 40.83 -1.03
N GLU A 41 32.97 39.85 -0.25
CA GLU A 41 33.91 40.05 0.85
C GLU A 41 35.34 40.35 0.39
N GLU A 42 35.78 39.79 -0.74
CA GLU A 42 37.11 40.02 -1.31
C GLU A 42 37.32 41.45 -1.86
N GLY A 43 36.32 42.33 -1.77
CA GLY A 43 36.44 43.75 -2.14
C GLY A 43 36.54 44.01 -3.64
N ALA A 44 36.39 42.98 -4.49
CA ALA A 44 36.39 43.10 -5.95
C ALA A 44 35.28 44.05 -6.47
N LEU A 45 34.14 44.11 -5.77
CA LEU A 45 33.06 45.06 -6.05
C LEU A 45 33.38 46.50 -5.67
N ALA A 46 34.22 46.67 -4.65
CA ALA A 46 34.65 48.00 -4.19
C ALA A 46 35.66 48.62 -5.16
N SER A 47 36.48 47.79 -5.83
CA SER A 47 37.44 48.24 -6.84
C SER A 47 36.84 48.45 -8.24
N PHE A 48 35.62 47.97 -8.50
CA PHE A 48 34.92 48.15 -9.78
C PHE A 48 34.31 49.56 -9.92
N VAL A 49 34.82 50.39 -10.82
CA VAL A 49 34.37 51.79 -11.01
C VAL A 49 34.07 52.03 -12.49
N GLY A 50 33.02 52.82 -12.79
CA GLY A 50 32.60 53.17 -14.15
C GLY A 50 31.08 53.39 -14.25
N GLU A 51 30.59 53.82 -15.41
CA GLU A 51 29.16 54.13 -15.64
C GLU A 51 28.22 52.96 -15.34
N SER A 52 28.70 51.72 -15.50
CA SER A 52 27.91 50.49 -15.23
C SER A 52 28.03 49.98 -13.79
N ALA A 53 28.89 50.58 -12.96
CA ALA A 53 29.25 50.00 -11.65
C ALA A 53 28.10 50.02 -10.64
N GLU A 54 27.26 51.06 -10.65
CA GLU A 54 26.08 51.15 -9.78
C GLU A 54 25.01 50.13 -10.16
N ALA A 55 24.69 50.02 -11.45
CA ALA A 55 23.73 49.03 -11.95
C ALA A 55 24.18 47.58 -11.68
N TYR A 56 25.50 47.31 -11.72
CA TYR A 56 26.04 46.00 -11.37
C TYR A 56 25.89 45.69 -9.87
N ARG A 57 26.23 46.64 -8.98
CA ARG A 57 26.06 46.49 -7.52
C ARG A 57 24.59 46.24 -7.15
N ASP A 58 23.68 46.99 -7.73
CA ASP A 58 22.23 46.82 -7.53
C ASP A 58 21.73 45.41 -7.89
N ARG A 59 22.31 44.79 -8.92
CA ARG A 59 22.01 43.41 -9.30
C ARG A 59 22.69 42.42 -8.38
N PHE A 60 23.94 42.69 -8.02
CA PHE A 60 24.72 41.84 -7.14
C PHE A 60 24.09 41.76 -5.74
N ASP A 61 23.66 42.87 -5.15
CA ASP A 61 23.09 42.92 -3.80
C ASP A 61 21.77 42.13 -3.68
N LYS A 62 21.04 41.99 -4.79
CA LYS A 62 19.79 41.20 -4.86
C LYS A 62 20.05 39.71 -5.04
N LEU A 63 21.22 39.32 -5.55
CA LEU A 63 21.51 37.93 -5.87
C LEU A 63 21.62 37.03 -4.63
N PRO A 64 22.35 37.38 -3.55
CA PRO A 64 22.38 36.57 -2.34
C PRO A 64 21.01 36.27 -1.73
N PRO A 65 20.12 37.25 -1.47
CA PRO A 65 18.82 36.96 -0.87
C PRO A 65 17.89 36.17 -1.82
N ASP A 66 18.06 36.28 -3.14
CA ASP A 66 17.26 35.48 -4.08
C ASP A 66 17.76 34.03 -4.18
N LEU A 67 19.08 33.80 -4.14
CA LEU A 67 19.65 32.45 -4.05
C LEU A 67 19.31 31.78 -2.71
N ASP A 68 19.28 32.53 -1.62
CA ASP A 68 18.90 32.02 -0.29
C ASP A 68 17.44 31.52 -0.27
N LYS A 69 16.52 32.27 -0.88
CA LYS A 69 15.12 31.84 -1.07
C LYS A 69 15.04 30.60 -1.95
N LEU A 70 15.80 30.57 -3.04
CA LEU A 70 15.80 29.45 -3.98
C LEU A 70 16.26 28.16 -3.28
N HIS A 71 17.43 28.19 -2.62
CA HIS A 71 17.93 27.08 -1.80
C HIS A 71 16.87 26.62 -0.80
N THR A 72 16.35 27.53 0.03
CA THR A 72 15.36 27.18 1.07
C THR A 72 14.11 26.52 0.50
N SER A 73 13.58 27.04 -0.61
CA SER A 73 12.35 26.50 -1.20
C SER A 73 12.52 25.11 -1.81
N TYR A 74 13.67 24.85 -2.45
CA TYR A 74 13.95 23.57 -3.09
C TYR A 74 14.40 22.51 -2.09
N ASP A 75 15.20 22.88 -1.09
CA ASP A 75 15.56 22.03 0.04
C ASP A 75 14.31 21.54 0.80
N LEU A 76 13.37 22.44 1.11
CA LEU A 76 12.11 22.06 1.76
C LEU A 76 11.27 21.10 0.89
N ALA A 77 11.22 21.35 -0.42
CA ALA A 77 10.49 20.49 -1.35
C ALA A 77 11.15 19.11 -1.46
N ALA A 78 12.48 19.05 -1.56
CA ALA A 78 13.27 17.82 -1.58
C ALA A 78 12.99 16.98 -0.33
N GLN A 79 13.15 17.58 0.86
CA GLN A 79 12.89 16.91 2.13
C GLN A 79 11.46 16.37 2.22
N ALA A 80 10.46 17.12 1.76
CA ALA A 80 9.07 16.69 1.75
C ALA A 80 8.85 15.45 0.87
N LEU A 81 9.42 15.45 -0.35
CA LEU A 81 9.31 14.32 -1.28
C LEU A 81 10.06 13.09 -0.77
N LEU A 82 11.29 13.26 -0.28
CA LEU A 82 12.10 12.19 0.28
C LEU A 82 11.49 11.61 1.57
N THR A 83 10.77 12.41 2.34
CA THR A 83 9.98 11.93 3.50
C THR A 83 8.73 11.17 3.08
N TYR A 84 8.11 11.55 1.97
CA TYR A 84 6.85 10.96 1.51
C TYR A 84 7.04 9.64 0.76
N ALA A 85 8.04 9.55 -0.12
CA ALA A 85 8.30 8.36 -0.94
C ALA A 85 8.33 7.03 -0.16
N PRO A 86 9.08 6.87 0.96
CA PRO A 86 9.08 5.61 1.70
C PRO A 86 7.73 5.27 2.33
N LYS A 87 6.94 6.27 2.75
CA LYS A 87 5.60 6.06 3.31
C LYS A 87 4.61 5.56 2.25
N LEU A 88 4.70 6.11 1.04
CA LEU A 88 3.90 5.61 -0.09
C LEU A 88 4.26 4.16 -0.43
N ARG A 89 5.55 3.85 -0.47
CA ARG A 89 6.05 2.48 -0.72
C ARG A 89 5.57 1.49 0.34
N GLU A 90 5.58 1.88 1.61
CA GLU A 90 5.05 1.07 2.70
C GLU A 90 3.55 0.81 2.54
N ALA A 91 2.76 1.86 2.29
CA ALA A 91 1.32 1.76 2.07
C ALA A 91 0.96 0.88 0.86
N GLN A 92 1.69 1.02 -0.25
CA GLN A 92 1.57 0.14 -1.42
C GLN A 92 1.83 -1.32 -1.06
N GLY A 93 2.91 -1.58 -0.31
CA GLY A 93 3.22 -2.93 0.15
C GLY A 93 2.18 -3.52 1.10
N ASP A 94 1.59 -2.71 1.98
CA ASP A 94 0.49 -3.13 2.86
C ASP A 94 -0.76 -3.50 2.06
N ALA A 95 -1.14 -2.64 1.10
CA ALA A 95 -2.26 -2.88 0.20
C ALA A 95 -2.09 -4.18 -0.61
N ASP A 96 -0.92 -4.41 -1.21
CA ASP A 96 -0.63 -5.64 -1.95
C ASP A 96 -0.76 -6.88 -1.06
N ARG A 97 -0.26 -6.81 0.17
CA ARG A 97 -0.40 -7.92 1.14
C ARG A 97 -1.86 -8.15 1.52
N ALA A 98 -2.63 -7.10 1.74
CA ALA A 98 -4.05 -7.21 2.08
C ALA A 98 -4.85 -7.81 0.91
N LEU A 99 -4.58 -7.37 -0.32
CA LEU A 99 -5.19 -7.91 -1.54
C LEU A 99 -4.90 -9.41 -1.69
N ASN A 100 -3.65 -9.84 -1.52
CA ASN A 100 -3.30 -11.26 -1.59
C ASN A 100 -4.03 -12.09 -0.52
N ARG A 101 -4.10 -11.60 0.72
CA ARG A 101 -4.87 -12.27 1.78
C ARG A 101 -6.36 -12.36 1.46
N ALA A 102 -6.94 -11.33 0.84
CA ALA A 102 -8.34 -11.34 0.44
C ALA A 102 -8.61 -12.34 -0.69
N ILE A 103 -7.67 -12.49 -1.63
CA ILE A 103 -7.74 -13.50 -2.70
C ILE A 103 -7.70 -14.91 -2.09
N GLU A 104 -6.71 -15.19 -1.23
CA GLU A 104 -6.57 -16.48 -0.54
C GLU A 104 -7.82 -16.81 0.29
N ALA A 105 -8.31 -15.87 1.10
CA ALA A 105 -9.51 -16.07 1.91
C ALA A 105 -10.77 -16.32 1.07
N ARG A 106 -10.87 -15.69 -0.11
CA ARG A 106 -11.98 -15.93 -1.05
C ARG A 106 -11.92 -17.32 -1.67
N GLU A 107 -10.73 -17.83 -1.97
CA GLU A 107 -10.53 -19.20 -2.45
C GLU A 107 -10.86 -20.23 -1.35
N GLU A 108 -10.44 -19.97 -0.11
CA GLU A 108 -10.81 -20.77 1.06
C GLU A 108 -12.33 -20.82 1.24
N LEU A 109 -13.00 -19.67 1.17
CA LEU A 109 -14.46 -19.57 1.27
C LEU A 109 -15.15 -20.36 0.16
N SER A 110 -14.68 -20.26 -1.08
CA SER A 110 -15.24 -21.02 -2.21
C SER A 110 -15.11 -22.53 -1.98
N THR A 111 -13.95 -22.99 -1.52
CA THR A 111 -13.70 -24.40 -1.17
C THR A 111 -14.64 -24.88 -0.06
N ALA A 112 -14.77 -24.10 1.01
CA ALA A 112 -15.64 -24.41 2.14
C ALA A 112 -17.12 -24.48 1.72
N GLN A 113 -17.57 -23.56 0.86
CA GLN A 113 -18.93 -23.57 0.32
C GLN A 113 -19.20 -24.82 -0.53
N SER A 114 -18.27 -25.21 -1.40
CA SER A 114 -18.40 -26.44 -2.19
C SER A 114 -18.37 -27.70 -1.31
N TRP A 115 -17.66 -27.69 -0.19
CA TRP A 115 -17.74 -28.78 0.79
C TRP A 115 -19.10 -28.80 1.48
N LEU A 116 -19.60 -27.65 1.96
CA LEU A 116 -20.92 -27.57 2.59
C LEU A 116 -22.04 -28.06 1.66
N GLU A 117 -21.98 -27.74 0.38
CA GLU A 117 -22.94 -28.23 -0.62
C GLU A 117 -22.89 -29.76 -0.74
N ARG A 118 -21.69 -30.36 -0.82
CA ARG A 118 -21.50 -31.81 -0.84
C ARG A 118 -21.94 -32.50 0.45
N ALA A 119 -21.61 -31.91 1.60
CA ALA A 119 -22.01 -32.43 2.91
C ALA A 119 -23.53 -32.39 3.10
N THR A 120 -24.17 -31.32 2.62
CA THR A 120 -25.63 -31.17 2.62
C THR A 120 -26.29 -32.25 1.75
N SER A 121 -25.81 -32.44 0.52
CA SER A 121 -26.30 -33.52 -0.36
C SER A 121 -26.10 -34.90 0.28
N THR A 122 -24.96 -35.16 0.91
CA THR A 122 -24.68 -36.43 1.58
C THR A 122 -25.63 -36.66 2.76
N LEU A 123 -25.95 -35.61 3.52
CA LEU A 123 -26.92 -35.67 4.60
C LEU A 123 -28.33 -35.94 4.09
N GLU A 124 -28.75 -35.29 2.99
CA GLU A 124 -30.03 -35.54 2.33
C GLU A 124 -30.16 -37.00 1.89
N ASP A 125 -29.15 -37.52 1.18
CA ASP A 125 -29.08 -38.93 0.75
C ASP A 125 -29.13 -39.91 1.94
N ALA A 126 -28.38 -39.62 3.01
CA ALA A 126 -28.35 -40.44 4.22
C ALA A 126 -29.69 -40.40 4.98
N THR A 127 -30.38 -39.27 4.97
CA THR A 127 -31.71 -39.11 5.57
C THR A 127 -32.74 -39.92 4.82
N GLU A 128 -32.74 -39.87 3.48
CA GLU A 128 -33.62 -40.69 2.63
C GLU A 128 -33.35 -42.19 2.82
N ALA A 129 -32.07 -42.58 2.90
CA ALA A 129 -31.66 -43.96 3.15
C ALA A 129 -32.00 -44.47 4.56
N ALA A 130 -32.18 -43.58 5.54
CA ALA A 130 -32.63 -43.89 6.89
C ALA A 130 -34.13 -44.21 7.00
N GLU A 131 -34.88 -43.93 5.94
CA GLU A 131 -36.32 -44.12 5.87
C GLU A 131 -36.76 -45.41 5.09
N PRO A 132 -36.36 -46.66 5.46
CA PRO A 132 -37.08 -47.90 5.05
C PRO A 132 -37.20 -49.04 6.12
N PRO A 133 -37.99 -50.12 5.89
CA PRO A 133 -38.67 -50.90 6.94
C PRO A 133 -37.88 -52.04 7.61
N ASP A 134 -38.13 -52.24 8.92
CA ASP A 134 -38.05 -53.45 9.78
C ASP A 134 -36.85 -54.45 9.71
N GLU A 135 -35.70 -54.09 9.12
CA GLU A 135 -34.48 -54.94 9.18
C GLU A 135 -33.37 -54.31 10.07
N GLY A 136 -33.16 -54.88 11.26
CA GLY A 136 -32.39 -54.27 12.35
C GLY A 136 -30.88 -54.09 12.15
N GLU A 137 -30.24 -54.82 11.24
CA GLU A 137 -28.78 -54.72 10.99
C GLU A 137 -28.46 -53.59 9.99
N VAL A 138 -29.27 -53.46 8.92
CA VAL A 138 -29.23 -52.29 8.01
C VAL A 138 -29.50 -51.00 8.79
N ALA A 139 -30.37 -51.05 9.81
CA ALA A 139 -30.68 -49.90 10.65
C ALA A 139 -29.51 -49.38 11.49
N ALA A 140 -28.48 -50.18 11.81
CA ALA A 140 -27.32 -49.71 12.58
C ALA A 140 -26.29 -49.00 11.70
N GLU A 141 -25.97 -49.59 10.54
CA GLU A 141 -25.08 -48.99 9.52
C GLU A 141 -25.64 -47.64 9.04
N VAL A 142 -26.94 -47.58 8.75
CA VAL A 142 -27.60 -46.37 8.26
C VAL A 142 -27.66 -45.28 9.33
N ARG A 143 -27.94 -45.63 10.61
CA ARG A 143 -27.87 -44.65 11.70
C ARG A 143 -26.47 -44.07 11.89
N ARG A 144 -25.43 -44.89 11.70
CA ARG A 144 -24.04 -44.44 11.76
C ARG A 144 -23.75 -43.48 10.60
N ALA A 145 -24.12 -43.85 9.37
CA ALA A 145 -23.94 -43.01 8.20
C ALA A 145 -24.64 -41.65 8.36
N LEU A 146 -25.86 -41.62 8.90
CA LEU A 146 -26.58 -40.38 9.21
C LEU A 146 -25.83 -39.52 10.23
N THR A 147 -25.35 -40.12 11.32
CA THR A 147 -24.58 -39.40 12.36
C THR A 147 -23.28 -38.82 11.78
N ASP A 148 -22.58 -39.59 10.95
CA ASP A 148 -21.34 -39.15 10.29
C ASP A 148 -21.62 -38.00 9.30
N ALA A 149 -22.74 -38.03 8.56
CA ALA A 149 -23.15 -36.97 7.65
C ALA A 149 -23.60 -35.68 8.37
N GLU A 150 -24.33 -35.80 9.48
CA GLU A 150 -24.69 -34.65 10.33
C GLU A 150 -23.44 -33.94 10.87
N ARG A 151 -22.44 -34.74 11.29
CA ARG A 151 -21.15 -34.22 11.72
C ARG A 151 -20.42 -33.51 10.59
N ASP A 152 -20.30 -34.14 9.41
CA ASP A 152 -19.61 -33.54 8.25
C ASP A 152 -20.25 -32.20 7.84
N LYS A 153 -21.59 -32.12 7.84
CA LYS A 153 -22.30 -30.86 7.59
C LYS A 153 -21.96 -29.79 8.63
N GLY A 154 -21.97 -30.14 9.92
CA GLY A 154 -21.62 -29.19 10.99
C GLY A 154 -20.18 -28.69 10.91
N ASP A 155 -19.24 -29.58 10.58
CA ASP A 155 -17.84 -29.23 10.35
C ASP A 155 -17.70 -28.29 9.12
N ALA A 156 -18.49 -28.54 8.06
CA ALA A 156 -18.51 -27.68 6.86
C ALA A 156 -19.13 -26.29 7.10
N GLU A 157 -20.21 -26.19 7.90
CA GLU A 157 -20.81 -24.90 8.30
C GLU A 157 -19.82 -24.05 9.11
N THR A 158 -19.07 -24.70 10.00
CA THR A 158 -18.00 -24.05 10.77
C THR A 158 -16.90 -23.51 9.85
N ALA A 159 -16.43 -24.32 8.90
CA ALA A 159 -15.41 -23.90 7.95
C ALA A 159 -15.84 -22.73 7.07
N VAL A 160 -17.11 -22.68 6.64
CA VAL A 160 -17.66 -21.52 5.91
C VAL A 160 -17.66 -20.27 6.78
N THR A 161 -18.01 -20.40 8.06
CA THR A 161 -18.02 -19.28 9.01
C THR A 161 -16.60 -18.74 9.21
N ASP A 162 -15.64 -19.61 9.50
CA ASP A 162 -14.24 -19.24 9.69
C ASP A 162 -13.65 -18.57 8.44
N ALA A 163 -13.93 -19.11 7.24
CA ALA A 163 -13.45 -18.55 5.99
C ALA A 163 -14.05 -17.17 5.68
N ARG A 164 -15.32 -16.93 6.06
CA ARG A 164 -15.95 -15.60 5.96
C ARG A 164 -15.29 -14.60 6.90
N GLU A 165 -15.04 -14.98 8.15
CA GLU A 165 -14.36 -14.09 9.10
C GLU A 165 -12.96 -13.72 8.62
N LYS A 166 -12.19 -14.67 8.08
CA LYS A 166 -10.89 -14.38 7.46
C LYS A 166 -10.99 -13.42 6.30
N LEU A 167 -11.99 -13.58 5.43
CA LEU A 167 -12.21 -12.69 4.30
C LEU A 167 -12.56 -11.27 4.77
N ASP A 168 -13.45 -11.14 5.74
CA ASP A 168 -13.85 -9.85 6.31
C ASP A 168 -12.65 -9.13 6.95
N LEU A 169 -11.81 -9.87 7.68
CA LEU A 169 -10.55 -9.34 8.24
C LEU A 169 -9.56 -8.92 7.16
N ALA A 170 -9.42 -9.71 6.09
CA ALA A 170 -8.52 -9.37 4.98
C ALA A 170 -9.00 -8.11 4.23
N ILE A 171 -10.31 -7.96 4.05
CA ILE A 171 -10.92 -6.75 3.45
C ILE A 171 -10.74 -5.54 4.36
N ALA A 172 -10.88 -5.69 5.68
CA ALA A 172 -10.71 -4.59 6.62
C ALA A 172 -9.26 -4.04 6.70
N LEU A 173 -8.29 -4.83 6.22
CA LEU A 173 -6.87 -4.45 6.15
C LEU A 173 -6.47 -3.87 4.78
N ALA A 174 -7.37 -3.91 3.78
CA ALA A 174 -7.15 -3.40 2.43
C ALA A 174 -7.67 -1.95 2.30
#